data_AF-A0A1Y3NC33-F1
#
_entry.id   AF-A0A1Y3NC33-F1
#
_cell.length_a   1.000
_cell.length_b   1.000
_cell.length_c   1.000
_cell.angle_alpha   90.00
_cell.angle_beta   90.00
_cell.angle_gamma   90.00
#
_symmetry.space_group_name_H-M   'P 1'
#
loop_
_entity.id
_entity.type
_entity.pdbx_description
1 polymer ?
#
loop_
_entity_poly.entity_id
_entity_poly.type
_entity_poly.pdbx_seq_one_letter_code
_entity_poly.pdbx_strand_id
1 'polypeptide(L)'
;MDFNYITQHVIEKIKERKEYEERDDSIDKPLITIASEKRIIKKETVYYKPSDCAYISSFILYNRSVDAIMLLDNIFSEGIFIAQNKICYQNEDIEDLLDKIEYTADKMLYKNSSLSKSFVEKFLIYDASFSLEADRSLIYNDNSKSNDNSASEFELIEIKNKSIQYHLAALNFLKTLMNSLKSLETTSDIENAMVINDELTEVLNEAEGHYKKFITKFNYSKESLELYVLFLKNSMNRNDLADQYIQMMEENEKYEVDDEKKKVKKGNQSAYEKSEKLSSSMTSDIESRKTKVLKKNVLHRCQQPLYKLLNVMQILTTMAILIGIVGNIFYNISFSKVISNVKIYTTVAQSPAIVSDIKRSVRILSLATAAGIDPTDLLCTDIINRNLGYIEMAYIPTIYKSHTIESQGYITINPIENGVIDRLLDMNYFKTLTKIDRKARIILGRLNNTEIRTPEYLDNKDIRYFMGIFFN
;
A
#
# COMPACT_ATOMS: atom_id res chain seq x y z
N MET A 1 -5.72 -11.21 65.05
CA MET A 1 -5.89 -10.74 63.66
C MET A 1 -6.48 -9.35 63.74
N ASP A 2 -5.64 -8.35 63.51
CA ASP A 2 -5.97 -6.97 63.79
C ASP A 2 -7.03 -6.44 62.81
N PHE A 3 -8.09 -5.88 63.37
CA PHE A 3 -9.21 -5.29 62.65
C PHE A 3 -8.75 -4.19 61.67
N ASN A 4 -7.61 -3.55 61.96
CA ASN A 4 -6.95 -2.58 61.07
C ASN A 4 -6.46 -3.19 59.76
N TYR A 5 -5.96 -4.44 59.77
CA TYR A 5 -5.47 -5.10 58.57
C TYR A 5 -6.61 -5.44 57.59
N ILE A 6 -7.74 -5.92 58.14
CA ILE A 6 -8.93 -6.22 57.34
C ILE A 6 -9.53 -4.93 56.78
N THR A 7 -9.57 -3.85 57.58
CA THR A 7 -10.12 -2.57 57.14
C THR A 7 -9.25 -1.93 56.06
N GLN A 8 -7.91 -1.97 56.18
CA GLN A 8 -7.00 -1.51 55.13
C GLN A 8 -7.13 -2.34 53.86
N HIS A 9 -7.18 -3.66 53.95
CA HIS A 9 -7.30 -4.54 52.78
C HIS A 9 -8.64 -4.35 52.04
N VAL A 10 -9.74 -4.06 52.77
CA VAL A 10 -11.05 -3.77 52.16
C VAL A 10 -11.05 -2.39 51.52
N ILE A 11 -10.46 -1.37 52.16
CA ILE A 11 -10.32 -0.03 51.57
C ILE A 11 -9.48 -0.08 50.31
N GLU A 12 -8.38 -0.84 50.31
CA GLU A 12 -7.49 -1.00 49.16
C GLU A 12 -8.20 -1.70 48.00
N LYS A 13 -8.98 -2.76 48.27
CA LYS A 13 -9.83 -3.42 47.24
C LYS A 13 -10.95 -2.53 46.69
N ILE A 14 -11.54 -1.66 47.51
CA ILE A 14 -12.56 -0.71 47.05
C ILE A 14 -11.93 0.38 46.19
N LYS A 15 -10.70 0.81 46.54
CA LYS A 15 -9.93 1.78 45.76
C LYS A 15 -9.49 1.20 44.41
N GLU A 16 -9.04 -0.05 44.38
CA GLU A 16 -8.74 -0.80 43.16
C GLU A 16 -9.97 -0.95 42.26
N ARG A 17 -11.14 -1.26 42.82
CA ARG A 17 -12.39 -1.33 42.04
C ARG A 17 -12.81 0.02 41.45
N LYS A 18 -12.68 1.10 42.23
CA LYS A 18 -12.96 2.45 41.73
C LYS A 18 -11.99 2.88 40.62
N GLU A 19 -10.70 2.57 40.74
CA GLU A 19 -9.72 2.85 39.67
C GLU A 19 -9.92 1.98 38.42
N TYR A 20 -10.56 0.82 38.54
CA TYR A 20 -10.95 -0.02 37.42
C TYR A 20 -12.25 0.48 36.73
N GLU A 21 -13.21 0.96 37.51
CA GLU A 21 -14.48 1.53 37.01
C GLU A 21 -14.27 2.93 36.38
N GLU A 22 -13.35 3.76 36.90
CA GLU A 22 -13.00 5.08 36.31
C GLU A 22 -12.09 4.98 35.06
N ARG A 23 -11.60 3.78 34.69
CA ARG A 23 -10.88 3.54 33.42
C ARG A 23 -11.77 3.03 32.30
N ASP A 24 -13.06 2.81 32.54
CA ASP A 24 -13.99 2.24 31.56
C ASP A 24 -15.07 3.23 31.11
N ASP A 25 -14.68 4.46 30.78
CA ASP A 25 -15.49 5.40 29.99
C ASP A 25 -15.65 4.94 28.51
N SER A 26 -15.50 3.63 28.23
CA SER A 26 -15.49 3.07 26.87
C SER A 26 -16.81 2.41 26.45
N ILE A 27 -17.75 2.22 27.38
CA ILE A 27 -18.95 1.41 27.12
C ILE A 27 -20.00 2.14 26.25
N ASP A 28 -19.98 3.49 26.19
CA ASP A 28 -20.92 4.27 25.37
C ASP A 28 -20.27 4.90 24.11
N LYS A 29 -19.08 4.47 23.70
CA LYS A 29 -18.52 4.92 22.42
C LYS A 29 -19.14 4.09 21.28
N PRO A 30 -19.80 4.73 20.28
CA PRO A 30 -20.38 4.00 19.16
C PRO A 30 -19.28 3.23 18.42
N LEU A 31 -19.60 2.06 17.87
CA LEU A 31 -18.67 1.14 17.18
C LEU A 31 -17.76 1.83 16.14
N ILE A 32 -18.22 2.96 15.60
CA ILE A 32 -17.54 3.82 14.62
C ILE A 32 -16.32 4.55 15.22
N THR A 33 -16.35 4.88 16.52
CA THR A 33 -15.25 5.54 17.24
C THR A 33 -14.14 4.53 17.60
N ILE A 34 -14.49 3.29 17.94
CA ILE A 34 -13.53 2.20 18.19
C ILE A 34 -12.78 1.81 16.91
N ALA A 35 -13.45 1.84 15.75
CA ALA A 35 -12.82 1.56 14.46
C ALA A 35 -11.86 2.66 13.97
N SER A 36 -11.94 3.88 14.51
CA SER A 36 -11.13 5.04 14.07
C SER A 36 -9.99 5.40 15.03
N GLU A 37 -9.99 4.89 16.26
CA GLU A 37 -8.93 5.11 17.24
C GLU A 37 -7.74 4.15 17.00
N LYS A 38 -6.74 4.61 16.26
CA LYS A 38 -5.51 3.86 16.00
C LYS A 38 -4.66 3.83 17.28
N ARG A 39 -4.84 2.82 18.15
CA ARG A 39 -3.92 2.56 19.27
C ARG A 39 -2.54 2.20 18.71
N ILE A 40 -1.57 3.09 18.90
CA ILE A 40 -0.16 2.79 18.67
C ILE A 40 0.32 1.96 19.87
N ILE A 41 0.18 0.64 19.77
CA ILE A 41 0.86 -0.29 20.66
C ILE A 41 2.32 -0.29 20.23
N LYS A 42 3.24 0.18 21.09
CA LYS A 42 4.67 -0.02 20.88
C LYS A 42 4.91 -1.52 20.77
N LYS A 43 5.39 -1.96 19.60
CA LYS A 43 5.86 -3.33 19.39
C LYS A 43 7.17 -3.50 20.15
N GLU A 44 7.08 -3.93 21.40
CA GLU A 44 8.24 -4.53 22.07
C GLU A 44 8.28 -6.00 21.68
N THR A 45 9.39 -6.41 21.06
CA THR A 45 9.61 -7.79 20.65
C THR A 45 9.92 -8.62 21.87
N VAL A 46 8.92 -9.37 22.35
CA VAL A 46 9.05 -10.36 23.46
C VAL A 46 10.01 -11.50 23.10
N TYR A 47 10.25 -11.73 21.80
CA TYR A 47 11.12 -12.79 21.29
C TYR A 47 12.33 -12.22 20.57
N TYR A 48 13.49 -12.83 20.80
CA TYR A 48 14.75 -12.43 20.17
C TYR A 48 14.77 -12.81 18.67
N LYS A 49 14.10 -13.91 18.28
CA LYS A 49 13.97 -14.33 16.88
C LYS A 49 12.53 -14.75 16.52
N PRO A 50 12.07 -14.51 15.27
CA PRO A 50 10.76 -14.99 14.80
C PRO A 50 10.58 -16.51 14.84
N SER A 51 11.69 -17.27 14.77
CA SER A 51 11.71 -18.73 14.90
C SER A 51 11.24 -19.21 16.28
N ASP A 52 11.49 -18.43 17.33
CA ASP A 52 11.17 -18.80 18.70
C ASP A 52 9.64 -18.78 18.90
N CYS A 53 8.96 -17.85 18.21
CA CYS A 53 7.51 -17.80 18.12
C CYS A 53 6.95 -19.02 17.38
N ALA A 54 7.64 -19.53 16.35
CA ALA A 54 7.23 -20.73 15.62
C ALA A 54 7.41 -22.01 16.45
N TYR A 55 8.48 -22.10 17.25
CA TYR A 55 8.70 -23.21 18.19
C TYR A 55 7.64 -23.25 19.28
N ILE A 56 7.32 -22.10 19.88
CA ILE A 56 6.30 -21.99 20.93
C ILE A 56 4.90 -22.22 20.36
N SER A 57 4.60 -21.66 19.18
CA SER A 57 3.33 -21.89 18.48
C SER A 57 3.15 -23.37 18.14
N SER A 58 4.22 -24.05 17.71
CA SER A 58 4.20 -25.49 17.46
C SER A 58 4.03 -26.29 18.76
N PHE A 59 4.73 -25.91 19.83
CA PHE A 59 4.59 -26.53 21.14
C PHE A 59 3.15 -26.44 21.68
N ILE A 60 2.50 -25.27 21.57
CA ILE A 60 1.09 -25.06 21.93
C ILE A 60 0.15 -25.85 21.00
N LEU A 61 0.43 -25.88 19.70
CA LEU A 61 -0.43 -26.57 18.73
C LEU A 61 -0.48 -28.07 19.01
N TYR A 62 0.67 -28.65 19.38
CA TYR A 62 0.84 -30.10 19.53
C TYR A 62 0.68 -30.60 20.97
N ASN A 63 0.72 -29.72 21.98
CA ASN A 63 0.48 -30.07 23.38
C ASN A 63 -0.66 -29.24 23.98
N ARG A 64 -1.90 -29.71 23.80
CA ARG A 64 -3.13 -29.08 24.32
C ARG A 64 -3.47 -29.46 25.76
N SER A 65 -2.57 -30.10 26.51
CA SER A 65 -2.87 -30.44 27.91
C SER A 65 -2.80 -29.19 28.78
N VAL A 66 -3.67 -29.12 29.80
CA VAL A 66 -3.69 -28.02 30.78
C VAL A 66 -2.32 -27.87 31.45
N ASP A 67 -1.63 -28.99 31.70
CA ASP A 67 -0.29 -29.02 32.27
C ASP A 67 0.76 -28.41 31.34
N ALA A 68 0.66 -28.62 30.02
CA ALA A 68 1.57 -28.01 29.04
C ALA A 68 1.33 -26.50 28.91
N ILE A 69 0.08 -26.05 29.06
CA ILE A 69 -0.26 -24.62 29.06
C ILE A 69 0.23 -23.95 30.35
N MET A 70 0.05 -24.58 31.53
CA MET A 70 0.60 -24.07 32.80
C MET A 70 2.13 -24.07 32.81
N LEU A 71 2.77 -25.08 32.20
CA LEU A 71 4.22 -25.11 32.03
C LEU A 71 4.70 -23.95 31.16
N LEU A 72 3.98 -23.65 30.08
CA LEU A 72 4.26 -22.49 29.22
C LEU A 72 4.14 -21.19 30.01
N ASP A 73 3.05 -21.02 30.76
CA ASP A 73 2.79 -19.82 31.56
C ASP A 73 3.85 -19.63 32.66
N ASN A 74 4.35 -20.71 33.26
CA ASN A 74 5.46 -20.69 34.21
C ASN A 74 6.80 -20.34 33.55
N ILE A 75 7.13 -20.94 32.38
CA ILE A 75 8.35 -20.62 31.62
C ILE A 75 8.33 -19.17 31.13
N PHE A 76 7.17 -18.67 30.71
CA PHE A 76 7.02 -17.29 30.27
C PHE A 76 7.06 -16.29 31.43
N SER A 77 6.41 -16.59 32.56
CA SER A 77 6.48 -15.72 33.73
C SER A 77 7.89 -15.68 34.32
N GLU A 78 8.61 -16.80 34.39
CA GLU A 78 10.02 -16.83 34.82
C GLU A 78 10.95 -16.19 33.78
N GLY A 79 10.76 -16.44 32.49
CA GLY A 79 11.58 -15.88 31.40
C GLY A 79 11.43 -14.37 31.26
N ILE A 80 10.21 -13.84 31.41
CA ILE A 80 9.94 -12.39 31.45
C ILE A 80 10.55 -11.78 32.72
N PHE A 81 10.46 -12.48 33.86
CA PHE A 81 11.05 -12.01 35.12
C PHE A 81 12.58 -11.96 35.07
N ILE A 82 13.25 -12.94 34.46
CA ILE A 82 14.71 -13.00 34.28
C ILE A 82 15.18 -11.95 33.26
N ALA A 83 14.45 -11.78 32.14
CA ALA A 83 14.78 -10.77 31.12
C ALA A 83 14.61 -9.33 31.64
N GLN A 84 13.59 -9.09 32.48
CA GLN A 84 13.35 -7.78 33.10
C GLN A 84 14.27 -7.50 34.29
N ASN A 85 14.77 -8.51 35.00
CA ASN A 85 15.56 -8.36 36.23
C ASN A 85 17.02 -8.83 36.11
N LYS A 86 17.65 -8.72 34.93
CA LYS A 86 19.12 -8.92 34.76
C LYS A 86 20.00 -8.03 35.66
N ILE A 87 19.41 -7.06 36.37
CA ILE A 87 20.10 -6.15 37.30
C ILE A 87 20.14 -6.71 38.75
N CYS A 88 19.34 -7.74 39.08
CA CYS A 88 19.09 -8.12 40.49
C CYS A 88 19.77 -9.41 40.98
N TYR A 89 20.48 -10.16 40.14
CA TYR A 89 21.11 -11.43 40.55
C TYR A 89 22.64 -11.37 40.42
N GLN A 90 23.34 -11.56 41.54
CA GLN A 90 24.80 -11.67 41.59
C GLN A 90 25.22 -13.12 41.32
N ASN A 91 25.72 -13.34 40.10
CA ASN A 91 26.54 -14.41 39.52
C ASN A 91 26.49 -15.89 39.97
N GLU A 92 26.23 -16.29 41.22
CA GLU A 92 26.25 -17.73 41.59
C GLU A 92 24.86 -18.39 41.55
N ASP A 93 23.80 -17.65 41.90
CA ASP A 93 22.42 -18.20 41.90
C ASP A 93 21.84 -18.39 40.48
N ILE A 94 22.41 -17.72 39.48
CA ILE A 94 21.97 -17.82 38.08
C ILE A 94 22.45 -19.12 37.45
N GLU A 95 23.70 -19.52 37.69
CA GLU A 95 24.25 -20.77 37.15
C GLU A 95 23.50 -21.98 37.72
N ASP A 96 23.23 -21.98 39.04
CA ASP A 96 22.51 -23.06 39.71
C ASP A 96 21.02 -23.15 39.29
N LEU A 97 20.44 -22.03 38.82
CA LEU A 97 19.10 -21.98 38.23
C LEU A 97 19.11 -22.46 36.77
N LEU A 98 20.10 -22.03 35.98
CA LEU A 98 20.29 -22.47 34.59
C LEU A 98 20.53 -23.99 34.53
N ASP A 99 21.35 -24.54 35.42
CA ASP A 99 21.60 -25.97 35.53
C ASP A 99 20.32 -26.75 35.88
N LYS A 100 19.45 -26.20 36.75
CA LYS A 100 18.16 -26.82 37.08
C LYS A 100 17.18 -26.77 35.92
N ILE A 101 17.15 -25.68 35.17
CA ILE A 101 16.33 -25.54 33.95
C ILE A 101 16.82 -26.51 32.88
N GLU A 102 18.14 -26.60 32.65
CA GLU A 102 18.77 -27.50 31.69
C GLU A 102 18.52 -28.97 32.06
N TYR A 103 18.75 -29.35 33.32
CA TYR A 103 18.44 -30.70 33.83
C TYR A 103 16.95 -31.07 33.62
N THR A 104 16.05 -30.11 33.84
CA THR A 104 14.61 -30.34 33.67
C THR A 104 14.22 -30.46 32.20
N ALA A 105 14.82 -29.65 31.32
CA ALA A 105 14.62 -29.69 29.88
C ALA A 105 15.11 -31.03 29.28
N ASP A 106 16.31 -31.47 29.62
CA ASP A 106 16.89 -32.74 29.16
C ASP A 106 16.05 -33.93 29.64
N LYS A 107 15.62 -33.91 30.90
CA LYS A 107 14.76 -34.97 31.45
C LYS A 107 13.39 -35.04 30.77
N MET A 108 12.84 -33.89 30.39
CA MET A 108 11.58 -33.79 29.64
C MET A 108 11.74 -34.27 28.19
N LEU A 109 12.81 -33.87 27.49
CA LEU A 109 13.11 -34.30 26.11
C LEU A 109 13.36 -35.80 26.04
N TYR A 110 14.12 -36.35 26.98
CA TYR A 110 14.36 -37.80 27.09
C TYR A 110 13.07 -38.57 27.39
N LYS A 111 12.22 -38.06 28.28
CA LYS A 111 10.93 -38.69 28.58
C LYS A 111 9.99 -38.64 27.36
N ASN A 112 9.97 -37.55 26.61
CA ASN A 112 9.14 -37.40 25.41
C ASN A 112 9.64 -38.23 24.21
N SER A 113 10.96 -38.41 24.04
CA SER A 113 11.52 -39.29 23.00
C SER A 113 11.19 -40.77 23.26
N SER A 114 11.10 -41.15 24.53
CA SER A 114 10.72 -42.50 24.96
C SER A 114 9.22 -42.80 24.83
N LEU A 115 8.37 -41.77 24.87
CA LEU A 115 6.90 -41.89 24.83
C LEU A 115 6.29 -41.74 23.43
N SER A 116 6.99 -41.12 22.48
CA SER A 116 6.46 -40.88 21.13
C SER A 116 6.44 -42.16 20.26
N LYS A 117 5.30 -42.42 19.60
CA LYS A 117 5.12 -43.60 18.72
C LYS A 117 5.44 -43.29 17.25
N SER A 118 5.45 -42.02 16.85
CA SER A 118 5.70 -41.59 15.48
C SER A 118 7.19 -41.38 15.21
N PHE A 119 7.69 -41.92 14.09
CA PHE A 119 9.07 -41.71 13.64
C PHE A 119 9.43 -40.24 13.42
N VAL A 120 8.46 -39.44 12.94
CA VAL A 120 8.66 -38.00 12.69
C VAL A 120 8.86 -37.22 13.99
N GLU A 121 8.10 -37.56 15.04
CA GLU A 121 8.25 -36.93 16.35
C GLU A 121 9.60 -37.30 16.99
N LYS A 122 10.04 -38.55 16.84
CA LYS A 122 11.38 -38.97 17.28
C LYS A 122 12.49 -38.23 16.54
N PHE A 123 12.33 -38.01 15.23
CA PHE A 123 13.28 -37.24 14.43
C PHE A 123 13.34 -35.78 14.89
N LEU A 124 12.20 -35.12 15.12
CA LEU A 124 12.17 -33.74 15.60
C LEU A 124 12.77 -33.59 17.01
N ILE A 125 12.51 -34.55 17.91
CA ILE A 125 13.12 -34.54 19.25
C ILE A 125 14.63 -34.79 19.15
N TYR A 126 15.07 -35.67 18.25
CA TYR A 126 16.49 -35.90 17.98
C TYR A 126 17.16 -34.66 17.40
N ASP A 127 16.54 -33.99 16.43
CA ASP A 127 17.07 -32.77 15.80
C ASP A 127 17.16 -31.60 16.79
N ALA A 128 16.15 -31.45 17.65
CA ALA A 128 16.17 -30.48 18.75
C ALA A 128 17.27 -30.79 19.78
N SER A 129 17.42 -32.06 20.17
CA SER A 129 18.48 -32.49 21.10
C SER A 129 19.87 -32.30 20.49
N PHE A 130 20.04 -32.64 19.21
CA PHE A 130 21.28 -32.48 18.47
C PHE A 130 21.65 -31.00 18.28
N SER A 131 20.67 -30.14 17.98
CA SER A 131 20.89 -28.70 17.89
C SER A 131 21.30 -28.11 19.25
N LEU A 132 20.65 -28.55 20.33
CA LEU A 132 20.98 -28.14 21.69
C LEU A 132 22.39 -28.61 22.10
N GLU A 133 22.79 -29.82 21.71
CA GLU A 133 24.14 -30.36 21.96
C GLU A 133 25.22 -29.69 21.08
N ALA A 134 24.89 -29.36 19.84
CA ALA A 134 25.75 -28.55 18.97
C ALA A 134 25.97 -27.14 19.56
N ASP A 135 24.90 -26.51 20.04
CA ASP A 135 24.96 -25.23 20.74
C ASP A 135 25.73 -25.35 22.08
N ARG A 136 25.60 -26.47 22.80
CA ARG A 136 26.35 -26.76 24.03
C ARG A 136 27.86 -26.85 23.79
N SER A 137 28.29 -27.45 22.68
CA SER A 137 29.71 -27.53 22.30
C SER A 137 30.33 -26.16 21.99
N LEU A 138 29.49 -25.18 21.63
CA LEU A 138 29.88 -23.79 21.41
C LEU A 138 29.91 -22.97 22.71
N ILE A 139 29.07 -23.31 23.69
CA ILE A 139 28.97 -22.61 24.98
C ILE A 139 30.03 -23.10 25.99
N TYR A 140 30.33 -24.41 26.03
CA TYR A 140 31.19 -25.01 27.08
C TYR A 140 32.66 -25.22 26.69
N ASN A 141 33.09 -24.86 25.47
CA ASN A 141 34.50 -24.94 25.09
C ASN A 141 35.39 -23.82 25.67
N ASP A 142 34.84 -22.97 26.54
CA ASP A 142 35.52 -21.77 27.08
C ASP A 142 36.41 -22.03 28.32
N ASN A 143 36.71 -23.29 28.67
CA ASN A 143 37.65 -23.58 29.76
C ASN A 143 39.14 -23.38 29.40
N SER A 144 39.45 -22.68 28.29
CA SER A 144 40.82 -22.29 27.94
C SER A 144 41.00 -20.77 27.89
N LYS A 145 41.04 -20.14 29.07
CA LYS A 145 41.76 -18.88 29.38
C LYS A 145 41.96 -17.88 28.20
N SER A 146 40.92 -17.19 27.76
CA SER A 146 41.06 -15.81 27.26
C SER A 146 39.73 -15.07 27.30
N ASN A 147 39.63 -14.07 28.18
CA ASN A 147 38.37 -13.59 28.74
C ASN A 147 37.80 -12.33 28.05
N ASP A 148 37.88 -12.19 26.72
CA ASP A 148 37.35 -10.98 26.04
C ASP A 148 36.71 -11.19 24.65
N ASN A 149 36.69 -12.40 24.06
CA ASN A 149 36.29 -12.57 22.65
C ASN A 149 35.01 -13.38 22.36
N SER A 150 34.44 -14.12 23.30
CA SER A 150 33.33 -15.05 22.99
C SER A 150 32.01 -14.36 22.62
N ALA A 151 31.71 -13.18 23.17
CA ALA A 151 30.56 -12.38 22.76
C ALA A 151 30.68 -11.83 21.32
N SER A 152 31.91 -11.60 20.84
CA SER A 152 32.15 -11.13 19.48
C SER A 152 31.91 -12.23 18.45
N GLU A 153 32.27 -13.48 18.75
CA GLU A 153 32.17 -14.60 17.82
C GLU A 153 30.70 -14.98 17.53
N PHE A 154 29.84 -14.93 18.54
CA PHE A 154 28.40 -15.14 18.35
C PHE A 154 27.76 -14.05 17.48
N GLU A 155 28.08 -12.77 17.76
CA GLU A 155 27.56 -11.65 16.97
C GLU A 155 28.04 -11.71 15.51
N LEU A 156 29.28 -12.14 15.32
CA LEU A 156 29.92 -12.36 14.02
C LEU A 156 29.22 -13.49 13.23
N ILE A 157 28.93 -14.62 13.86
CA ILE A 157 28.17 -15.73 13.25
C ILE A 157 26.73 -15.32 12.94
N GLU A 158 26.07 -14.56 13.83
CA GLU A 158 24.71 -14.08 13.58
C GLU A 158 24.66 -13.15 12.36
N ILE A 159 25.63 -12.23 12.23
CA ILE A 159 25.73 -11.33 11.08
C ILE A 159 26.02 -12.10 9.79
N LYS A 160 26.87 -13.13 9.83
CA LYS A 160 27.11 -14.04 8.70
C LYS A 160 25.82 -14.71 8.25
N ASN A 161 25.10 -15.33 9.19
CA ASN A 161 23.88 -16.08 8.91
C ASN A 161 22.76 -15.16 8.36
N LYS A 162 22.59 -13.97 8.94
CA LYS A 162 21.65 -12.97 8.40
C LYS A 162 22.04 -12.57 6.98
N SER A 163 23.32 -12.30 6.72
CA SER A 163 23.79 -11.92 5.37
C SER A 163 23.48 -13.01 4.35
N ILE A 164 23.72 -14.29 4.70
CA ILE A 164 23.40 -15.43 3.84
C ILE A 164 21.89 -15.59 3.63
N GLN A 165 21.08 -15.45 4.67
CA GLN A 165 19.62 -15.53 4.57
C GLN A 165 19.06 -14.48 3.61
N TYR A 166 19.51 -13.23 3.74
CA TYR A 166 19.12 -12.14 2.85
C TYR A 166 19.62 -12.36 1.41
N HIS A 167 20.81 -12.93 1.22
CA HIS A 167 21.29 -13.32 -0.10
C HIS A 167 20.37 -14.38 -0.75
N LEU A 168 20.02 -15.45 -0.01
CA LEU A 168 19.12 -16.48 -0.50
C LEU A 168 17.73 -15.94 -0.80
N ALA A 169 17.21 -15.04 0.05
CA ALA A 169 15.95 -14.33 -0.19
C ALA A 169 16.02 -13.52 -1.49
N ALA A 170 17.08 -12.73 -1.70
CA ALA A 170 17.27 -11.95 -2.91
C ALA A 170 17.31 -12.83 -4.17
N LEU A 171 18.01 -13.97 -4.15
CA LEU A 171 18.04 -14.91 -5.27
C LEU A 171 16.67 -15.52 -5.57
N ASN A 172 15.88 -15.82 -4.54
CA ASN A 172 14.51 -16.31 -4.70
C ASN A 172 13.60 -15.24 -5.30
N PHE A 173 13.68 -13.99 -4.82
CA PHE A 173 12.93 -12.87 -5.40
C PHE A 173 13.35 -12.60 -6.85
N LEU A 174 14.63 -12.66 -7.17
CA LEU A 174 15.13 -12.53 -8.53
C LEU A 174 14.57 -13.63 -9.44
N LYS A 175 14.54 -14.88 -8.96
CA LYS A 175 13.93 -16.00 -9.68
C LYS A 175 12.43 -15.77 -9.92
N THR A 176 11.71 -15.32 -8.90
CA THR A 176 10.28 -15.00 -9.00
C THR A 176 10.04 -13.88 -10.00
N LEU A 177 10.81 -12.78 -9.91
CA LEU A 177 10.75 -11.67 -10.85
C LEU A 177 10.99 -12.14 -12.29
N MET A 178 12.03 -12.95 -12.53
CA MET A 178 12.33 -13.50 -13.84
C MET A 178 11.21 -14.39 -14.39
N ASN A 179 10.49 -15.11 -13.53
CA ASN A 179 9.33 -15.89 -13.94
C ASN A 179 8.13 -14.99 -14.26
N SER A 180 7.85 -13.98 -13.42
CA SER A 180 6.77 -13.01 -13.66
C SER A 180 6.99 -12.22 -14.94
N LEU A 181 8.24 -11.81 -15.24
CA LEU A 181 8.59 -11.12 -16.47
C LEU A 181 8.39 -12.00 -17.72
N LYS A 182 8.49 -13.34 -17.60
CA LYS A 182 8.23 -14.27 -18.71
C LYS A 182 6.74 -14.45 -18.99
N SER A 183 5.88 -14.26 -18.00
CA SER A 183 4.42 -14.46 -18.09
C SER A 183 3.64 -13.15 -18.17
N LEU A 184 4.25 -12.06 -18.67
CA LEU A 184 3.59 -10.76 -18.82
C LEU A 184 2.60 -10.77 -20.00
N GLU A 185 1.34 -11.06 -19.75
CA GLU A 185 0.27 -10.99 -20.76
C GLU A 185 -0.72 -9.86 -20.49
N THR A 186 -0.99 -9.56 -19.21
CA THR A 186 -2.00 -8.59 -18.79
C THR A 186 -1.38 -7.39 -18.07
N THR A 187 -2.13 -6.28 -17.97
CA THR A 187 -1.71 -5.09 -17.21
C THR A 187 -1.53 -5.40 -15.72
N SER A 188 -2.31 -6.32 -15.17
CA SER A 188 -2.16 -6.78 -13.79
C SER A 188 -0.83 -7.52 -13.57
N ASP A 189 -0.36 -8.27 -14.57
CA ASP A 189 0.94 -8.96 -14.47
C ASP A 189 2.10 -7.98 -14.43
N ILE A 190 1.98 -6.85 -15.15
CA ILE A 190 2.96 -5.76 -15.13
C ILE A 190 3.01 -5.12 -13.73
N GLU A 191 1.85 -4.79 -13.16
CA GLU A 191 1.76 -4.23 -11.81
C GLU A 191 2.35 -5.19 -10.77
N ASN A 192 2.02 -6.48 -10.85
CA ASN A 192 2.58 -7.50 -9.96
C ASN A 192 4.10 -7.64 -10.12
N ALA A 193 4.63 -7.61 -11.34
CA ALA A 193 6.07 -7.64 -11.57
C ALA A 193 6.78 -6.40 -11.02
N MET A 194 6.13 -5.22 -11.07
CA MET A 194 6.66 -4.00 -10.45
C MET A 194 6.72 -4.11 -8.92
N VAL A 195 5.67 -4.62 -8.27
CA VAL A 195 5.66 -4.84 -6.81
C VAL A 195 6.79 -5.80 -6.40
N ILE A 196 6.96 -6.92 -7.10
CA ILE A 196 8.04 -7.88 -6.84
C ILE A 196 9.43 -7.22 -7.03
N ASN A 197 9.58 -6.32 -8.00
CA ASN A 197 10.82 -5.60 -8.23
C ASN A 197 11.14 -4.60 -7.10
N ASP A 198 10.13 -3.92 -6.57
CA ASP A 198 10.29 -3.00 -5.44
C ASP A 198 10.69 -3.77 -4.16
N GLU A 199 10.01 -4.89 -3.87
CA GLU A 199 10.36 -5.78 -2.76
C GLU A 199 11.78 -6.37 -2.89
N LEU A 200 12.16 -6.80 -4.10
CA LEU A 200 13.52 -7.26 -4.39
C LEU A 200 14.55 -6.17 -4.10
N THR A 201 14.24 -4.92 -4.45
CA THR A 201 15.14 -3.78 -4.23
C THR A 201 15.36 -3.52 -2.73
N GLU A 202 14.30 -3.61 -1.92
CA GLU A 202 14.39 -3.50 -0.46
C GLU A 202 15.26 -4.61 0.13
N VAL A 203 15.00 -5.87 -0.24
CA VAL A 203 15.78 -7.03 0.23
C VAL A 203 17.25 -6.92 -0.18
N LEU A 204 17.56 -6.47 -1.39
CA LEU A 204 18.94 -6.26 -1.85
C LEU A 204 19.66 -5.17 -1.04
N ASN A 205 18.98 -4.07 -0.72
CA ASN A 205 19.55 -2.99 0.10
C ASN A 205 19.82 -3.45 1.54
N GLU A 206 18.91 -4.20 2.14
CA GLU A 206 19.12 -4.78 3.47
C GLU A 206 20.27 -5.78 3.46
N ALA A 207 20.33 -6.66 2.45
CA ALA A 207 21.41 -7.61 2.26
C ALA A 207 22.78 -6.90 2.15
N GLU A 208 22.88 -5.83 1.37
CA GLU A 208 24.10 -5.04 1.23
C GLU A 208 24.52 -4.42 2.57
N GLY A 209 23.55 -3.91 3.35
CA GLY A 209 23.80 -3.37 4.68
C GLY A 209 24.38 -4.42 5.64
N HIS A 210 23.84 -5.64 5.61
CA HIS A 210 24.35 -6.76 6.40
C HIS A 210 25.74 -7.20 5.95
N TYR A 211 25.99 -7.32 4.64
CA TYR A 211 27.30 -7.68 4.12
C TYR A 211 28.37 -6.61 4.42
N LYS A 212 28.04 -5.32 4.34
CA LYS A 212 28.96 -4.25 4.74
C LYS A 212 29.35 -4.33 6.21
N LYS A 213 28.39 -4.66 7.09
CA LYS A 213 28.67 -4.93 8.52
C LYS A 213 29.51 -6.19 8.70
N PHE A 214 29.24 -7.23 7.91
CA PHE A 214 30.00 -8.49 7.94
C PHE A 214 31.47 -8.28 7.55
N ILE A 215 31.75 -7.65 6.40
CA ILE A 215 33.15 -7.42 5.96
C ILE A 215 33.92 -6.51 6.92
N THR A 216 33.27 -5.49 7.49
CA THR A 216 33.94 -4.55 8.41
C THR A 216 34.26 -5.21 9.74
N LYS A 217 33.33 -6.00 10.30
CA LYS A 217 33.56 -6.71 11.57
C LYS A 217 34.54 -7.88 11.45
N PHE A 218 34.60 -8.53 10.30
CA PHE A 218 35.58 -9.59 10.01
C PHE A 218 36.90 -9.04 9.44
N ASN A 219 37.17 -7.74 9.56
CA ASN A 219 38.40 -7.09 9.10
C ASN A 219 38.77 -7.47 7.67
N TYR A 220 37.79 -7.56 6.77
CA TYR A 220 37.98 -7.93 5.37
C TYR A 220 38.66 -9.30 5.19
N SER A 221 38.30 -10.28 6.03
CA SER A 221 38.74 -11.66 5.88
C SER A 221 38.40 -12.22 4.50
N LYS A 222 39.19 -13.17 4.01
CA LYS A 222 38.99 -13.81 2.69
C LYS A 222 37.57 -14.34 2.53
N GLU A 223 37.06 -15.07 3.52
CA GLU A 223 35.69 -15.62 3.49
C GLU A 223 34.63 -14.51 3.40
N SER A 224 34.78 -13.43 4.18
CA SER A 224 33.81 -12.33 4.17
C SER A 224 33.78 -11.58 2.83
N LEU A 225 34.96 -11.40 2.23
CA LEU A 225 35.12 -10.80 0.90
C LEU A 225 34.56 -11.72 -0.19
N GLU A 226 34.82 -13.02 -0.15
CA GLU A 226 34.31 -13.99 -1.13
C GLU A 226 32.78 -14.02 -1.15
N LEU A 227 32.16 -14.10 0.02
CA LEU A 227 30.70 -14.10 0.14
C LEU A 227 30.09 -12.79 -0.36
N TYR A 228 30.72 -11.66 -0.08
CA TYR A 228 30.23 -10.36 -0.56
C TYR A 228 30.43 -10.19 -2.07
N VAL A 229 31.56 -10.64 -2.61
CA VAL A 229 31.82 -10.68 -4.06
C VAL A 229 30.78 -11.54 -4.78
N LEU A 230 30.44 -12.70 -4.23
CA LEU A 230 29.38 -13.55 -4.76
C LEU A 230 28.03 -12.83 -4.77
N PHE A 231 27.68 -12.16 -3.67
CA PHE A 231 26.45 -11.36 -3.59
C PHE A 231 26.43 -10.23 -4.64
N LEU A 232 27.53 -9.47 -4.76
CA LEU A 232 27.63 -8.38 -5.72
C LEU A 232 27.50 -8.85 -7.18
N LYS A 233 28.12 -9.99 -7.51
CA LYS A 233 28.06 -10.55 -8.87
C LYS A 233 26.71 -11.16 -9.19
N ASN A 234 26.18 -12.00 -8.30
CA ASN A 234 25.04 -12.86 -8.60
C ASN A 234 23.70 -12.20 -8.29
N SER A 235 23.63 -11.33 -7.27
CA SER A 235 22.36 -10.72 -6.83
C SER A 235 22.24 -9.27 -7.30
N MET A 236 23.30 -8.47 -7.16
CA MET A 236 23.30 -7.04 -7.51
C MET A 236 23.73 -6.73 -8.95
N ASN A 237 24.38 -7.69 -9.65
CA ASN A 237 25.01 -7.49 -10.95
C ASN A 237 26.02 -6.31 -11.00
N ARG A 238 26.70 -6.03 -9.88
CA ARG A 238 27.70 -4.95 -9.73
C ARG A 238 29.12 -5.50 -9.82
N ASN A 239 29.49 -5.93 -11.03
CA ASN A 239 30.82 -6.46 -11.31
C ASN A 239 31.94 -5.43 -11.08
N ASP A 240 31.62 -4.14 -11.26
CA ASP A 240 32.52 -3.01 -10.99
C ASP A 240 32.99 -2.96 -9.53
N LEU A 241 32.06 -3.11 -8.58
CA LEU A 241 32.39 -3.19 -7.17
C LEU A 241 33.02 -4.53 -6.79
N ALA A 242 32.51 -5.62 -7.36
CA ALA A 242 33.05 -6.95 -7.08
C ALA A 242 34.54 -7.04 -7.42
N ASP A 243 34.95 -6.45 -8.55
CA ASP A 243 36.36 -6.42 -8.96
C ASP A 243 37.24 -5.62 -7.98
N GLN A 244 36.71 -4.56 -7.34
CA GLN A 244 37.44 -3.82 -6.30
C GLN A 244 37.71 -4.68 -5.05
N TYR A 245 36.71 -5.43 -4.60
CA TYR A 245 36.86 -6.31 -3.43
C TYR A 245 37.70 -7.56 -3.74
N ILE A 246 37.71 -8.05 -4.99
CA ILE A 246 38.65 -9.08 -5.43
C ILE A 246 40.08 -8.56 -5.36
N GLN A 247 40.34 -7.33 -5.82
CA GLN A 247 41.67 -6.74 -5.72
C GLN A 247 42.10 -6.60 -4.25
N MET A 248 41.20 -6.17 -3.37
CA MET A 248 41.46 -6.07 -1.92
C MET A 248 41.77 -7.45 -1.31
N MET A 249 41.11 -8.51 -1.78
CA MET A 249 41.37 -9.89 -1.36
C MET A 249 42.75 -10.38 -1.82
N GLU A 250 43.12 -10.12 -3.08
CA GLU A 250 44.44 -10.47 -3.63
C GLU A 250 45.59 -9.69 -2.96
N GLU A 251 45.34 -8.45 -2.54
CA GLU A 251 46.29 -7.65 -1.77
C GLU A 251 46.49 -8.22 -0.37
N ASN A 252 45.42 -8.59 0.34
CA ASN A 252 45.50 -9.20 1.67
C ASN A 252 46.27 -10.53 1.66
N GLU A 253 46.08 -11.37 0.64
CA GLU A 253 46.78 -12.66 0.51
C GLU A 253 48.30 -12.49 0.29
N LYS A 254 48.74 -11.39 -0.35
CA LYS A 254 50.17 -11.09 -0.52
C LYS A 254 50.86 -10.66 0.78
N TYR A 255 50.16 -9.95 1.66
CA TYR A 255 50.72 -9.51 2.94
C TYR A 255 50.94 -10.69 3.91
N GLU A 256 50.03 -11.67 3.93
CA GLU A 256 50.18 -12.85 4.80
C GLU A 256 51.42 -13.71 4.42
N VAL A 257 51.69 -13.89 3.13
CA VAL A 257 52.82 -14.68 2.63
C VAL A 257 54.18 -14.04 2.94
N ASP A 258 54.26 -12.71 3.01
CA ASP A 258 55.50 -11.99 3.34
C ASP A 258 55.77 -11.92 4.86
N ASP A 259 54.73 -11.94 5.69
CA ASP A 259 54.87 -11.98 7.15
C ASP A 259 55.17 -13.40 7.68
N GLU A 260 54.64 -14.46 7.05
CA GLU A 260 55.06 -15.83 7.35
C GLU A 260 56.55 -16.06 7.01
N LYS A 261 57.03 -15.50 5.89
CA LYS A 261 58.47 -15.57 5.54
C LYS A 261 59.38 -14.79 6.48
N LYS A 262 58.86 -13.79 7.21
CA LYS A 262 59.62 -13.06 8.24
C LYS A 262 59.64 -13.79 9.59
N LYS A 263 58.58 -14.52 9.95
CA LYS A 263 58.53 -15.29 11.21
C LYS A 263 59.35 -16.59 11.17
N VAL A 264 59.59 -17.16 10.00
CA VAL A 264 60.41 -18.39 9.84
C VAL A 264 61.93 -18.12 9.85
N LYS A 265 62.39 -16.86 9.90
CA LYS A 265 63.84 -16.51 9.87
C LYS A 265 64.55 -16.45 11.23
N LYS A 266 63.99 -17.06 12.29
CA LYS A 266 64.70 -17.30 13.56
C LYS A 266 64.58 -18.77 13.97
N GLY A 267 65.35 -19.63 13.30
CA GLY A 267 65.46 -21.03 13.68
C GLY A 267 66.18 -21.87 12.64
N ASN A 268 67.52 -21.84 12.70
CA ASN A 268 68.49 -22.78 12.13
C ASN A 268 68.38 -23.24 10.67
N GLN A 269 69.46 -22.93 9.96
CA GLN A 269 69.92 -23.56 8.71
C GLN A 269 69.91 -25.09 8.79
N SER A 270 69.39 -25.75 7.74
CA SER A 270 70.22 -26.62 6.90
C SER A 270 69.47 -27.10 5.65
N ALA A 271 70.08 -26.80 4.49
CA ALA A 271 70.21 -27.61 3.27
C ALA A 271 68.97 -28.11 2.50
N TYR A 272 69.05 -27.88 1.17
CA TYR A 272 68.31 -28.51 0.07
C TYR A 272 66.82 -28.10 -0.05
N GLU A 273 66.26 -27.59 -1.16
CA GLU A 273 66.52 -27.86 -2.58
C GLU A 273 66.37 -26.63 -3.49
N LYS A 274 67.14 -26.68 -4.58
CA LYS A 274 66.93 -25.96 -5.82
C LYS A 274 65.63 -26.43 -6.48
N SER A 275 64.73 -25.50 -6.81
CA SER A 275 63.97 -25.55 -8.07
C SER A 275 63.37 -24.18 -8.40
N GLU A 276 63.82 -23.67 -9.55
CA GLU A 276 63.07 -22.84 -10.49
C GLU A 276 62.44 -21.54 -9.98
N LYS A 277 63.31 -20.57 -9.70
CA LYS A 277 63.07 -19.20 -10.15
C LYS A 277 62.96 -19.17 -11.67
N LEU A 278 61.74 -19.27 -12.20
CA LEU A 278 61.41 -18.87 -13.56
C LEU A 278 60.36 -17.75 -13.52
N SER A 279 60.91 -16.54 -13.62
CA SER A 279 60.37 -15.36 -14.32
C SER A 279 58.96 -15.52 -14.91
N SER A 280 57.95 -14.92 -14.26
CA SER A 280 56.57 -14.78 -14.80
C SER A 280 56.00 -13.36 -14.63
N SER A 281 56.85 -12.33 -14.62
CA SER A 281 56.41 -10.94 -14.40
C SER A 281 56.25 -10.09 -15.67
N MET A 282 56.58 -10.60 -16.87
CA MET A 282 56.38 -9.86 -18.13
C MET A 282 55.30 -10.43 -19.07
N THR A 283 54.77 -11.62 -18.82
CA THR A 283 53.66 -12.20 -19.59
C THR A 283 52.29 -11.89 -19.00
N SER A 284 52.18 -11.65 -17.68
CA SER A 284 50.90 -11.35 -17.02
C SER A 284 50.27 -10.02 -17.49
N ASP A 285 51.07 -9.01 -17.81
CA ASP A 285 50.58 -7.74 -18.35
C ASP A 285 50.12 -7.81 -19.81
N ILE A 286 50.74 -8.71 -20.60
CA ILE A 286 50.34 -8.96 -21.98
C ILE A 286 49.10 -9.86 -22.04
N GLU A 287 49.00 -10.87 -21.17
CA GLU A 287 47.80 -11.68 -21.02
C GLU A 287 46.65 -10.89 -20.42
N SER A 288 46.87 -10.04 -19.41
CA SER A 288 45.83 -9.19 -18.83
C SER A 288 45.34 -8.13 -19.83
N ARG A 289 46.21 -7.60 -20.69
CA ARG A 289 45.79 -6.73 -21.82
C ARG A 289 45.02 -7.51 -22.88
N LYS A 290 45.46 -8.71 -23.26
CA LYS A 290 44.75 -9.55 -24.23
C LYS A 290 43.38 -9.97 -23.72
N THR A 291 43.25 -10.36 -22.45
CA THR A 291 41.96 -10.69 -21.83
C THR A 291 41.08 -9.45 -21.67
N LYS A 292 41.61 -8.28 -21.32
CA LYS A 292 40.86 -7.01 -21.33
C LYS A 292 40.33 -6.64 -22.73
N VAL A 293 41.12 -6.83 -23.78
CA VAL A 293 40.70 -6.58 -25.17
C VAL A 293 39.67 -7.62 -25.64
N LEU A 294 39.86 -8.90 -25.31
CA LEU A 294 38.88 -9.95 -25.62
C LEU A 294 37.56 -9.70 -24.87
N LYS A 295 37.62 -9.34 -23.58
CA LYS A 295 36.44 -9.03 -22.76
C LYS A 295 35.72 -7.80 -23.29
N LYS A 296 36.42 -6.74 -23.72
CA LYS A 296 35.82 -5.59 -24.42
C LYS A 296 35.17 -5.98 -25.75
N ASN A 297 35.80 -6.83 -26.55
CA ASN A 297 35.24 -7.28 -27.83
C ASN A 297 34.01 -8.18 -27.64
N VAL A 298 34.05 -9.10 -26.66
CA VAL A 298 32.90 -9.96 -26.30
C VAL A 298 31.77 -9.13 -25.71
N LEU A 299 32.07 -8.19 -24.80
CA LEU A 299 31.09 -7.26 -24.23
C LEU A 299 30.44 -6.42 -25.33
N HIS A 300 31.22 -5.86 -26.25
CA HIS A 300 30.68 -5.10 -27.39
C HIS A 300 29.78 -5.98 -28.28
N ARG A 301 30.17 -7.24 -28.53
CA ARG A 301 29.37 -8.20 -29.32
C ARG A 301 28.06 -8.58 -28.62
N CYS A 302 28.03 -8.65 -27.29
CA CYS A 302 26.82 -8.90 -26.49
C CYS A 302 25.97 -7.64 -26.28
N GLN A 303 26.59 -6.47 -26.20
CA GLN A 303 25.89 -5.18 -26.05
C GLN A 303 25.18 -4.76 -27.34
N GLN A 304 25.77 -5.02 -28.51
CA GLN A 304 25.18 -4.63 -29.79
C GLN A 304 23.74 -5.14 -30.02
N PRO A 305 23.39 -6.43 -29.78
CA PRO A 305 22.01 -6.88 -29.87
C PRO A 305 21.11 -6.30 -28.78
N LEU A 306 21.65 -6.04 -27.58
CA LEU A 306 20.93 -5.42 -26.47
C LEU A 306 20.54 -3.97 -26.77
N TYR A 307 21.44 -3.18 -27.36
CA TYR A 307 21.13 -1.83 -27.84
C TYR A 307 20.12 -1.83 -28.99
N LYS A 308 20.19 -2.80 -29.89
CA LYS A 308 19.17 -2.96 -30.95
C LYS A 308 17.80 -3.27 -30.35
N LEU A 309 17.74 -4.16 -29.35
CA LEU A 309 16.50 -4.48 -28.64
C LEU A 309 15.95 -3.26 -27.90
N LEU A 310 16.81 -2.52 -27.19
CA LEU A 310 16.44 -1.29 -26.49
C LEU A 310 15.87 -0.25 -27.46
N ASN A 311 16.49 -0.05 -28.62
CA ASN A 311 15.97 0.86 -29.64
C ASN A 311 14.60 0.42 -30.15
N VAL A 312 14.38 -0.88 -30.39
CA VAL A 312 13.07 -1.40 -30.79
C VAL A 312 12.02 -1.16 -29.70
N MET A 313 12.36 -1.43 -28.44
CA MET A 313 11.46 -1.16 -27.31
C MET A 313 11.14 0.34 -27.17
N GLN A 314 12.13 1.22 -27.36
CA GLN A 314 11.92 2.67 -27.35
C GLN A 314 11.01 3.12 -28.50
N ILE A 315 11.18 2.59 -29.72
CA ILE A 315 10.29 2.88 -30.85
C ILE A 315 8.86 2.40 -30.56
N LEU A 316 8.70 1.21 -29.97
CA LEU A 316 7.39 0.64 -29.69
C LEU A 316 6.66 1.38 -28.56
N THR A 317 7.38 1.73 -27.49
CA THR A 317 6.84 2.54 -26.38
C THR A 317 6.48 3.95 -26.83
N THR A 318 7.32 4.61 -27.65
CA THR A 318 6.98 5.92 -28.23
C THR A 318 5.77 5.87 -29.16
N MET A 319 5.61 4.83 -29.99
CA MET A 319 4.40 4.62 -30.77
C MET A 319 3.16 4.41 -29.89
N ALA A 320 3.27 3.62 -28.82
CA ALA A 320 2.16 3.40 -27.88
C ALA A 320 1.73 4.71 -27.21
N ILE A 321 2.68 5.56 -26.81
CA ILE A 321 2.41 6.89 -26.26
C ILE A 321 1.70 7.77 -27.29
N LEU A 322 2.16 7.79 -28.55
CA LEU A 322 1.51 8.56 -29.62
C LEU A 322 0.07 8.09 -29.88
N ILE A 323 -0.17 6.78 -29.93
CA ILE A 323 -1.51 6.20 -30.07
C ILE A 323 -2.39 6.58 -28.87
N GLY A 324 -1.84 6.54 -27.65
CA GLY A 324 -2.53 6.97 -26.44
C GLY A 324 -2.95 8.44 -26.47
N ILE A 325 -2.06 9.33 -26.94
CA ILE A 325 -2.36 10.77 -27.10
C ILE A 325 -3.49 10.97 -28.11
N VAL A 326 -3.42 10.32 -29.28
CA VAL A 326 -4.46 10.41 -30.32
C VAL A 326 -5.79 9.87 -29.80
N GLY A 327 -5.77 8.71 -29.13
CA GLY A 327 -6.96 8.11 -28.52
C GLY A 327 -7.61 9.04 -27.48
N ASN A 328 -6.81 9.69 -26.64
CA ASN A 328 -7.30 10.64 -25.65
C ASN A 328 -7.94 11.89 -26.29
N ILE A 329 -7.40 12.37 -27.41
CA ILE A 329 -8.01 13.49 -28.16
C ILE A 329 -9.39 13.09 -28.69
N PHE A 330 -9.52 11.91 -29.32
CA PHE A 330 -10.81 11.41 -29.81
C PHE A 330 -11.82 11.16 -28.68
N TYR A 331 -11.34 10.64 -27.54
CA TYR A 331 -12.16 10.46 -26.34
C TYR A 331 -12.73 11.81 -25.85
N ASN A 332 -11.88 12.82 -25.71
CA ASN A 332 -12.31 14.15 -25.24
C ASN A 332 -13.31 14.82 -26.20
N ILE A 333 -13.11 14.70 -27.52
CA ILE A 333 -14.07 15.21 -28.52
C ILE A 333 -15.42 14.49 -28.37
N SER A 334 -15.41 13.16 -28.25
CA SER A 334 -16.62 12.36 -28.12
C SER A 334 -17.35 12.66 -26.81
N PHE A 335 -16.62 12.75 -25.71
CA PHE A 335 -17.15 13.07 -24.39
C PHE A 335 -17.77 14.47 -24.34
N SER A 336 -17.10 15.47 -24.93
CA SER A 336 -17.65 16.83 -25.07
C SER A 336 -18.98 16.84 -25.84
N LYS A 337 -19.08 16.04 -26.92
CA LYS A 337 -20.32 15.87 -27.68
C LYS A 337 -21.44 15.22 -26.84
N VAL A 338 -21.11 14.19 -26.06
CA VAL A 338 -22.07 13.54 -25.14
C VAL A 338 -22.56 14.53 -24.09
N ILE A 339 -21.66 15.29 -23.44
CA ILE A 339 -22.03 16.32 -22.45
C ILE A 339 -22.96 17.36 -23.09
N SER A 340 -22.64 17.83 -24.30
CA SER A 340 -23.48 18.79 -25.00
C SER A 340 -24.90 18.24 -25.23
N ASN A 341 -25.02 16.97 -25.63
CA ASN A 341 -26.32 16.32 -25.83
C ASN A 341 -27.09 16.11 -24.53
N VAL A 342 -26.40 15.71 -23.45
CA VAL A 342 -27.01 15.59 -22.12
C VAL A 342 -27.51 16.94 -21.64
N LYS A 343 -26.73 18.01 -21.84
CA LYS A 343 -27.16 19.38 -21.51
C LYS A 343 -28.44 19.76 -22.26
N ILE A 344 -28.51 19.51 -23.57
CA ILE A 344 -29.74 19.70 -24.36
C ILE A 344 -30.90 18.93 -23.73
N TYR A 345 -30.72 17.64 -23.43
CA TYR A 345 -31.76 16.80 -22.83
C TYR A 345 -32.24 17.34 -21.47
N THR A 346 -31.33 17.69 -20.57
CA THR A 346 -31.69 18.26 -19.25
C THR A 346 -32.46 19.57 -19.37
N THR A 347 -32.04 20.46 -20.29
CA THR A 347 -32.72 21.73 -20.55
C THR A 347 -34.13 21.51 -21.11
N VAL A 348 -34.30 20.54 -22.02
CA VAL A 348 -35.62 20.16 -22.55
C VAL A 348 -36.50 19.58 -21.45
N ALA A 349 -35.97 18.65 -20.65
CA ALA A 349 -36.72 17.94 -19.61
C ALA A 349 -37.21 18.86 -18.49
N GLN A 350 -36.46 19.92 -18.15
CA GLN A 350 -36.88 20.92 -17.16
C GLN A 350 -37.93 21.90 -17.70
N SER A 351 -38.01 22.09 -19.01
CA SER A 351 -38.87 23.11 -19.61
C SER A 351 -40.38 22.98 -19.33
N PRO A 352 -40.99 21.78 -19.26
CA PRO A 352 -42.43 21.66 -19.01
C PRO A 352 -42.79 22.10 -17.59
N ALA A 353 -41.96 21.76 -16.60
CA ALA A 353 -42.15 22.18 -15.21
C ALA A 353 -42.11 23.71 -15.09
N ILE A 354 -41.13 24.35 -15.74
CA ILE A 354 -40.97 25.81 -15.74
C ILE A 354 -42.15 26.50 -16.43
N VAL A 355 -42.60 25.96 -17.56
CA VAL A 355 -43.81 26.44 -18.26
C VAL A 355 -45.06 26.28 -17.39
N SER A 356 -45.20 25.16 -16.70
CA SER A 356 -46.31 24.91 -15.77
C SER A 356 -46.33 25.92 -14.63
N ASP A 357 -45.16 26.21 -14.04
CA ASP A 357 -45.02 27.20 -12.97
C ASP A 357 -45.34 28.62 -13.44
N ILE A 358 -44.91 29.01 -14.64
CA ILE A 358 -45.30 30.31 -15.25
C ILE A 358 -46.81 30.38 -15.39
N LYS A 359 -47.45 29.34 -15.97
CA LYS A 359 -48.90 29.31 -16.16
C LYS A 359 -49.64 29.42 -14.83
N ARG A 360 -49.27 28.59 -13.84
CA ARG A 360 -49.85 28.60 -12.50
C ARG A 360 -49.72 29.98 -11.86
N SER A 361 -48.53 30.57 -11.93
CA SER A 361 -48.26 31.88 -11.33
C SER A 361 -49.05 32.99 -12.02
N VAL A 362 -49.14 32.98 -13.36
CA VAL A 362 -49.98 33.94 -14.10
C VAL A 362 -51.46 33.77 -13.75
N ARG A 363 -51.96 32.55 -13.58
CA ARG A 363 -53.36 32.31 -13.16
C ARG A 363 -53.64 32.86 -11.77
N ILE A 364 -52.77 32.56 -10.80
CA ILE A 364 -52.91 33.07 -9.42
C ILE A 364 -52.83 34.59 -9.40
N LEU A 365 -51.86 35.15 -10.12
CA LEU A 365 -51.72 36.59 -10.31
C LEU A 365 -53.01 37.20 -10.86
N SER A 366 -53.56 36.64 -11.94
CA SER A 366 -54.79 37.12 -12.57
C SER A 366 -56.00 37.10 -11.63
N LEU A 367 -56.14 36.03 -10.84
CA LEU A 367 -57.21 35.90 -9.84
C LEU A 367 -57.06 36.91 -8.70
N ALA A 368 -55.84 37.10 -8.20
CA ALA A 368 -55.57 38.07 -7.15
C ALA A 368 -55.84 39.50 -7.62
N THR A 369 -55.39 39.85 -8.83
CA THR A 369 -55.65 41.17 -9.42
C THR A 369 -57.15 41.41 -9.64
N ALA A 370 -57.90 40.39 -10.10
CA ALA A 370 -59.35 40.48 -10.27
C ALA A 370 -60.10 40.65 -8.93
N ALA A 371 -59.51 40.17 -7.83
CA ALA A 371 -59.99 40.39 -6.47
C ALA A 371 -59.61 41.78 -5.90
N GLY A 372 -58.94 42.62 -6.68
CA GLY A 372 -58.48 43.95 -6.26
C GLY A 372 -57.21 43.96 -5.41
N ILE A 373 -56.52 42.81 -5.28
CA ILE A 373 -55.23 42.71 -4.58
C ILE A 373 -54.13 43.25 -5.49
N ASP A 374 -53.21 44.04 -4.94
CA ASP A 374 -52.08 44.58 -5.70
C ASP A 374 -51.14 43.45 -6.17
N PRO A 375 -50.96 43.24 -7.48
CA PRO A 375 -50.18 42.10 -7.97
C PRO A 375 -48.67 42.26 -7.75
N THR A 376 -48.17 43.46 -7.45
CA THR A 376 -46.75 43.72 -7.21
C THR A 376 -46.21 43.02 -5.97
N ASP A 377 -47.07 42.83 -4.97
CA ASP A 377 -46.66 42.30 -3.66
C ASP A 377 -46.74 40.76 -3.59
N LEU A 378 -47.09 40.12 -4.70
CA LEU A 378 -47.25 38.67 -4.77
C LEU A 378 -45.95 38.00 -5.20
N LEU A 379 -45.54 36.95 -4.48
CA LEU A 379 -44.43 36.05 -4.84
C LEU A 379 -44.52 35.47 -6.27
N CYS A 380 -45.72 35.51 -6.88
CA CYS A 380 -45.94 35.08 -8.25
C CYS A 380 -45.14 35.88 -9.28
N THR A 381 -44.91 37.18 -9.08
CA THR A 381 -44.18 38.03 -10.03
C THR A 381 -42.71 37.60 -10.11
N ASP A 382 -42.08 37.34 -8.96
CA ASP A 382 -40.71 36.84 -8.86
C ASP A 382 -40.56 35.46 -9.51
N ILE A 383 -41.52 34.55 -9.26
CA ILE A 383 -41.51 33.21 -9.86
C ILE A 383 -41.59 33.31 -11.40
N ILE A 384 -42.50 34.15 -11.92
CA ILE A 384 -42.62 34.36 -13.37
C ILE A 384 -41.30 34.92 -13.92
N ASN A 385 -40.75 35.98 -13.30
CA ASN A 385 -39.54 36.63 -13.77
C ASN A 385 -38.33 35.67 -13.78
N ARG A 386 -38.13 34.91 -12.70
CA ARG A 386 -37.07 33.90 -12.60
C ARG A 386 -37.20 32.83 -13.69
N ASN A 387 -38.41 32.33 -13.92
CA ASN A 387 -38.66 31.29 -14.90
C ASN A 387 -38.54 31.81 -16.34
N LEU A 388 -38.90 33.08 -16.61
CA LEU A 388 -38.62 33.74 -17.88
C LEU A 388 -37.11 33.92 -18.10
N GLY A 389 -36.36 34.23 -17.05
CA GLY A 389 -34.90 34.27 -17.08
C GLY A 389 -34.29 32.93 -17.50
N TYR A 390 -34.80 31.80 -16.99
CA TYR A 390 -34.38 30.47 -17.46
C TYR A 390 -34.70 30.27 -18.96
N ILE A 391 -35.90 30.65 -19.40
CA ILE A 391 -36.30 30.49 -20.81
C ILE A 391 -35.33 31.25 -21.74
N GLU A 392 -35.03 32.49 -21.40
CA GLU A 392 -34.18 33.39 -22.19
C GLU A 392 -32.70 32.99 -22.14
N MET A 393 -32.17 32.72 -20.95
CA MET A 393 -30.73 32.53 -20.74
C MET A 393 -30.28 31.08 -20.93
N ALA A 394 -31.15 30.11 -20.67
CA ALA A 394 -30.80 28.68 -20.72
C ALA A 394 -31.52 27.95 -21.86
N TYR A 395 -32.85 28.03 -21.94
CA TYR A 395 -33.62 27.23 -22.88
C TYR A 395 -33.40 27.65 -24.34
N ILE A 396 -33.68 28.92 -24.68
CA ILE A 396 -33.60 29.40 -26.06
C ILE A 396 -32.20 29.20 -26.65
N PRO A 397 -31.08 29.62 -26.00
CA PRO A 397 -29.75 29.48 -26.58
C PRO A 397 -29.31 28.02 -26.77
N THR A 398 -29.76 27.12 -25.89
CA THR A 398 -29.42 25.69 -25.95
C THR A 398 -30.20 24.98 -27.06
N ILE A 399 -31.50 25.26 -27.17
CA ILE A 399 -32.40 24.56 -28.09
C ILE A 399 -32.39 25.17 -29.50
N TYR A 400 -32.12 26.48 -29.63
CA TYR A 400 -32.14 27.17 -30.91
C TYR A 400 -31.25 26.49 -31.97
N LYS A 401 -30.09 25.95 -31.56
CA LYS A 401 -29.14 25.28 -32.46
C LYS A 401 -29.59 23.90 -32.94
N SER A 402 -30.56 23.28 -32.29
CA SER A 402 -30.92 21.87 -32.50
C SER A 402 -32.37 21.65 -32.90
N HIS A 403 -33.23 22.66 -32.77
CA HIS A 403 -34.64 22.54 -33.17
C HIS A 403 -34.87 22.88 -34.65
N THR A 404 -35.86 22.23 -35.25
CA THR A 404 -36.46 22.64 -36.52
C THR A 404 -37.68 23.52 -36.21
N ILE A 405 -37.88 24.59 -36.99
CA ILE A 405 -39.08 25.47 -36.89
C ILE A 405 -40.30 24.80 -37.53
N GLU A 406 -40.05 23.86 -38.44
CA GLU A 406 -41.05 23.02 -39.07
C GLU A 406 -41.67 22.08 -38.05
N SER A 407 -42.96 21.84 -38.22
CA SER A 407 -43.72 20.95 -37.37
C SER A 407 -43.48 19.51 -37.84
N GLN A 408 -43.19 18.59 -36.91
CA GLN A 408 -42.80 17.21 -37.24
C GLN A 408 -44.01 16.28 -37.37
N GLY A 409 -45.23 16.82 -37.53
CA GLY A 409 -46.46 16.03 -37.60
C GLY A 409 -46.93 15.54 -36.23
N TYR A 410 -46.42 16.11 -35.13
CA TYR A 410 -46.84 15.71 -33.79
C TYR A 410 -48.13 16.44 -33.42
N ILE A 411 -49.21 15.68 -33.37
CA ILE A 411 -50.52 16.20 -33.02
C ILE A 411 -50.56 16.49 -31.52
N THR A 412 -50.51 17.77 -31.15
CA THR A 412 -50.76 18.21 -29.77
C THR A 412 -52.25 18.45 -29.54
N ILE A 413 -52.82 17.79 -28.54
CA ILE A 413 -54.20 17.98 -28.08
C ILE A 413 -54.21 19.16 -27.12
N ASN A 414 -54.91 20.24 -27.47
CA ASN A 414 -55.19 21.35 -26.57
C ASN A 414 -56.60 21.16 -25.98
N PRO A 415 -56.76 20.82 -24.70
CA PRO A 415 -58.05 20.79 -24.04
C PRO A 415 -58.51 22.23 -23.79
N ILE A 416 -59.72 22.57 -24.23
CA ILE A 416 -60.33 23.90 -23.97
C ILE A 416 -60.97 23.90 -22.58
N GLU A 417 -61.66 22.81 -22.23
CA GLU A 417 -62.38 22.62 -20.95
C GLU A 417 -62.83 21.15 -20.81
N ASN A 418 -63.30 20.74 -19.62
CA ASN A 418 -63.74 19.38 -19.25
C ASN A 418 -64.43 18.60 -20.39
N GLY A 419 -63.66 17.83 -21.16
CA GLY A 419 -64.15 16.95 -22.23
C GLY A 419 -64.25 17.55 -23.64
N VAL A 420 -63.92 18.83 -23.85
CA VAL A 420 -63.90 19.47 -25.18
C VAL A 420 -62.46 19.65 -25.65
N ILE A 421 -62.10 18.87 -26.68
CA ILE A 421 -60.80 18.95 -27.37
C ILE A 421 -60.88 20.06 -28.43
N ASP A 422 -59.95 21.01 -28.42
CA ASP A 422 -59.79 21.98 -29.52
C ASP A 422 -59.37 21.27 -30.82
N ARG A 423 -59.29 22.03 -31.91
CA ARG A 423 -58.62 21.62 -33.13
C ARG A 423 -57.23 21.06 -32.81
N LEU A 424 -56.96 19.88 -33.36
CA LEU A 424 -55.65 19.26 -33.37
C LEU A 424 -54.69 20.20 -34.12
N LEU A 425 -53.79 20.85 -33.38
CA LEU A 425 -52.79 21.73 -33.95
C LEU A 425 -51.42 21.05 -33.80
N ASP A 426 -50.72 20.91 -34.91
CA ASP A 426 -49.32 20.50 -34.94
C ASP A 426 -48.46 21.69 -34.48
N MET A 427 -48.32 21.84 -33.16
CA MET A 427 -47.65 22.97 -32.55
C MET A 427 -46.23 22.60 -32.15
N ASN A 428 -45.28 23.26 -32.79
CA ASN A 428 -43.89 23.18 -32.39
C ASN A 428 -43.71 23.75 -30.96
N TYR A 429 -43.21 22.92 -30.04
CA TYR A 429 -43.08 23.27 -28.62
C TYR A 429 -42.19 24.51 -28.39
N PHE A 430 -41.15 24.73 -29.21
CA PHE A 430 -40.33 25.93 -29.15
C PHE A 430 -41.13 27.20 -29.51
N LYS A 431 -42.02 27.13 -30.52
CA LYS A 431 -42.94 28.24 -30.85
C LYS A 431 -43.94 28.52 -29.71
N THR A 432 -44.41 27.47 -29.04
CA THR A 432 -45.30 27.62 -27.88
C THR A 432 -44.58 28.32 -26.73
N LEU A 433 -43.36 27.90 -26.42
CA LEU A 433 -42.59 28.42 -25.31
C LEU A 433 -42.15 29.87 -25.54
N THR A 434 -41.77 30.24 -26.76
CA THR A 434 -41.52 31.66 -27.13
C THR A 434 -42.79 32.52 -27.07
N LYS A 435 -43.97 31.96 -27.41
CA LYS A 435 -45.26 32.66 -27.25
C LYS A 435 -45.61 32.89 -25.78
N ILE A 436 -45.33 31.91 -24.92
CA ILE A 436 -45.45 32.01 -23.46
C ILE A 436 -44.55 33.12 -22.93
N ASP A 437 -43.26 33.12 -23.27
CA ASP A 437 -42.30 34.14 -22.84
C ASP A 437 -42.77 35.55 -23.21
N ARG A 438 -43.10 35.77 -24.49
CA ARG A 438 -43.59 37.07 -24.97
C ARG A 438 -44.84 37.53 -24.22
N LYS A 439 -45.83 36.66 -24.03
CA LYS A 439 -47.09 37.04 -23.37
C LYS A 439 -46.90 37.28 -21.87
N ALA A 440 -46.08 36.47 -21.20
CA ALA A 440 -45.78 36.66 -19.79
C ALA A 440 -45.04 37.99 -19.55
N ARG A 441 -44.10 38.38 -20.42
CA ARG A 441 -43.44 39.70 -20.34
C ARG A 441 -44.41 40.87 -20.54
N ILE A 442 -45.36 40.75 -21.47
CA ILE A 442 -46.41 41.76 -21.65
C ILE A 442 -47.25 41.89 -20.37
N ILE A 443 -47.55 40.79 -19.70
CA ILE A 443 -48.29 40.79 -18.42
C ILE A 443 -47.45 41.47 -17.33
N LEU A 444 -46.19 41.09 -17.16
CA LEU A 444 -45.29 41.70 -16.18
C LEU A 444 -45.10 43.21 -16.44
N GLY A 445 -44.94 43.62 -17.69
CA GLY A 445 -44.79 45.04 -18.06
C GLY A 445 -46.02 45.90 -17.78
N ARG A 446 -47.20 45.28 -17.61
CA ARG A 446 -48.46 45.96 -17.29
C ARG A 446 -48.76 46.01 -15.79
N LEU A 447 -47.93 45.43 -14.93
CA LEU A 447 -48.19 45.35 -13.49
C LEU A 447 -48.38 46.71 -12.80
N ASN A 448 -47.77 47.76 -13.33
CA ASN A 448 -47.89 49.11 -12.78
C ASN A 448 -49.12 49.87 -13.31
N ASN A 449 -49.89 49.31 -14.24
CA ASN A 449 -51.05 49.99 -14.81
C ASN A 449 -52.28 49.77 -13.94
N THR A 450 -52.99 50.84 -13.58
CA THR A 450 -54.22 50.76 -12.77
C THR A 450 -55.35 49.99 -13.44
N GLU A 451 -55.33 49.90 -14.77
CA GLU A 451 -56.31 49.16 -15.59
C GLU A 451 -56.37 47.66 -15.29
N ILE A 452 -55.33 47.08 -14.67
CA ILE A 452 -55.31 45.65 -14.36
C ILE A 452 -56.21 45.28 -13.17
N ARG A 453 -56.58 46.26 -12.33
CA ARG A 453 -57.30 46.05 -11.05
C ARG A 453 -58.81 45.89 -11.21
N THR A 454 -59.32 45.83 -12.43
CA THR A 454 -60.74 45.57 -12.70
C THR A 454 -60.96 44.12 -13.15
N PRO A 455 -62.13 43.52 -12.89
CA PRO A 455 -62.45 42.17 -13.37
C PRO A 455 -62.34 41.99 -14.89
N GLU A 456 -62.51 43.08 -15.66
CA GLU A 456 -62.32 43.13 -17.12
C GLU A 456 -60.91 42.71 -17.55
N TYR A 457 -59.93 42.77 -16.65
CA TYR A 457 -58.57 42.27 -16.90
C TYR A 457 -58.53 40.78 -17.25
N LEU A 458 -59.46 39.97 -16.73
CA LEU A 458 -59.57 38.55 -17.06
C LEU A 458 -59.95 38.31 -18.53
N ASP A 459 -60.62 39.27 -19.17
CA ASP A 459 -60.96 39.24 -20.59
C ASP A 459 -59.77 39.62 -21.49
N ASN A 460 -58.63 40.01 -20.94
CA ASN A 460 -57.45 40.32 -21.73
C ASN A 460 -56.98 39.07 -22.51
N LYS A 461 -56.77 39.23 -23.83
CA LYS A 461 -56.30 38.15 -24.74
C LYS A 461 -54.98 37.51 -24.32
N ASP A 462 -54.14 38.23 -23.57
CA ASP A 462 -52.86 37.74 -23.07
C ASP A 462 -53.06 36.88 -21.81
N ILE A 463 -54.03 37.21 -20.97
CA ILE A 463 -54.41 36.45 -19.77
C ILE A 463 -55.19 35.19 -20.13
N ARG A 464 -56.19 35.30 -21.03
CA ARG A 464 -56.97 34.15 -21.51
C ARG A 464 -56.11 33.05 -22.14
N TYR A 465 -54.97 33.43 -22.74
CA TYR A 465 -54.00 32.48 -23.26
C TYR A 465 -53.46 31.53 -22.18
N PHE A 466 -53.27 31.99 -20.95
CA PHE A 466 -52.80 31.15 -19.84
C PHE A 466 -53.94 30.38 -19.16
N MET A 467 -55.18 30.83 -19.30
CA MET A 467 -56.36 30.13 -18.80
C MET A 467 -56.71 28.89 -19.65
N GLY A 468 -56.69 29.03 -20.99
CA GLY A 468 -57.14 27.97 -21.91
C GLY A 468 -56.12 26.89 -22.28
N ILE A 469 -54.89 26.93 -21.76
CA ILE A 469 -53.85 25.94 -22.11
C ILE A 469 -53.66 24.95 -20.96
N PHE A 470 -54.33 23.80 -21.06
CA PHE A 470 -53.98 22.60 -20.28
C PHE A 470 -53.00 21.75 -21.11
N PHE A 471 -51.72 21.68 -20.72
CA PHE A 471 -50.90 20.53 -21.09
C PHE A 471 -50.92 19.63 -19.86
N ASN A 472 -51.49 18.44 -19.99
CA ASN A 472 -51.22 17.36 -19.04
C ASN A 472 -49.83 16.79 -19.31
#